data_AF-A0A348WDY9-F1
#
_entry.id   AF-A0A348WDY9-F1
#
_cell.length_a   1.000
_cell.length_b   1.000
_cell.length_c   1.000
_cell.angle_alpha   90.00
_cell.angle_beta   90.00
_cell.angle_gamma   90.00
#
_symmetry.space_group_name_H-M   'P 1'
#
loop_
_entity.id
_entity.type
_entity.pdbx_description
1 polymer ?
#
loop_
_entity_poly.entity_id
_entity_poly.type
_entity_poly.pdbx_seq_one_letter_code
_entity_poly.pdbx_strand_id
1 'polypeptide(L)'
;PPGTGICHQVNLEYLAQTVWTDVDQDGTEVAYPDTLVGTDSHTTMVNGAAVLGWGVGGIEAEAAMLGQPISMLIPEVVGFELTGQMVEGTTATDLVLKVVEMLREKGVVGKFVEFYGSGLDNLPLADRATIGNMAPEYGATCGFFPIDQETLRYLELTGRDKDRIALVEAYAKENGMWRGADYAPVYTDTLSLDMGTVVPAISGPKRPQDHIALDVAATEFGKWVKGFREGRDAGERAEIRWEGEGGQPEP
;
A
#
# COMPACT_ATOMS: atom_id res chain seq x y z
N PRO A 1 12.93 -7.57 19.09
CA PRO A 1 12.25 -8.15 20.29
C PRO A 1 10.92 -7.39 20.52
N PRO A 2 10.02 -7.81 21.42
CA PRO A 2 8.84 -7.01 21.73
C PRO A 2 9.20 -5.53 22.01
N GLY A 3 8.45 -4.59 21.42
CA GLY A 3 8.72 -3.16 21.55
C GLY A 3 9.74 -2.57 20.56
N THR A 4 10.17 -3.31 19.53
CA THR A 4 11.12 -2.79 18.51
C THR A 4 10.46 -2.27 17.22
N GLY A 5 9.15 -2.02 17.24
CA GLY A 5 8.39 -1.52 16.08
C GLY A 5 7.35 -2.50 15.55
N ILE A 6 6.67 -2.08 14.48
CA ILE A 6 5.66 -2.87 13.77
C ILE A 6 6.35 -3.68 12.68
N CYS A 7 5.96 -4.95 12.51
CA CYS A 7 6.63 -5.93 11.63
C CYS A 7 6.97 -5.35 10.24
N HIS A 8 5.98 -4.81 9.54
CA HIS A 8 6.16 -4.32 8.16
C HIS A 8 6.99 -3.06 8.06
N GLN A 9 6.92 -2.18 9.06
CA GLN A 9 7.75 -0.99 9.12
C GLN A 9 9.22 -1.38 9.36
N VAL A 10 9.47 -2.30 10.29
CA VAL A 10 10.81 -2.85 10.53
C VAL A 10 11.32 -3.60 9.28
N ASN A 11 10.44 -4.29 8.56
CA ASN A 11 10.80 -4.93 7.31
C ASN A 11 11.28 -3.88 6.28
N LEU A 12 10.47 -2.86 6.04
CA LEU A 12 10.76 -1.80 5.08
C LEU A 12 12.01 -0.98 5.43
N GLU A 13 12.20 -0.64 6.71
CA GLU A 13 13.28 0.23 7.17
C GLU A 13 14.59 -0.51 7.47
N TYR A 14 14.55 -1.82 7.72
CA TYR A 14 15.74 -2.56 8.19
C TYR A 14 16.00 -3.88 7.44
N LEU A 15 15.02 -4.76 7.32
CA LEU A 15 15.26 -6.12 6.82
C LEU A 15 15.38 -6.17 5.28
N ALA A 16 14.46 -5.51 4.58
CA ALA A 16 14.40 -5.48 3.13
C ALA A 16 15.68 -4.88 2.52
N GLN A 17 16.20 -5.53 1.48
CA GLN A 17 17.44 -5.13 0.80
C GLN A 17 17.23 -4.75 -0.67
N THR A 18 16.04 -4.98 -1.23
CA THR A 18 15.72 -4.85 -2.67
C THR A 18 16.46 -5.84 -3.57
N VAL A 19 17.77 -6.00 -3.40
CA VAL A 19 18.60 -7.01 -4.06
C VAL A 19 19.49 -7.68 -3.02
N TRP A 20 19.42 -9.02 -2.94
CA TRP A 20 20.27 -9.85 -2.09
C TRP A 20 21.48 -10.36 -2.86
N THR A 21 22.48 -10.80 -2.10
CA THR A 21 23.69 -11.48 -2.58
C THR A 21 23.83 -12.76 -1.78
N ASP A 22 24.12 -13.88 -2.45
CA ASP A 22 24.41 -15.16 -1.79
C ASP A 22 25.40 -15.99 -2.63
N VAL A 23 25.88 -17.09 -2.09
CA VAL A 23 26.69 -18.07 -2.81
C VAL A 23 25.79 -19.21 -3.28
N ASP A 24 25.75 -19.44 -4.59
CA ASP A 24 24.94 -20.50 -5.18
C ASP A 24 25.50 -21.91 -4.91
N GLN A 25 24.81 -22.93 -5.44
CA GLN A 25 25.19 -24.34 -5.24
C GLN A 25 26.55 -24.69 -5.87
N ASP A 26 27.03 -23.90 -6.82
CA ASP A 26 28.30 -24.09 -7.52
C ASP A 26 29.44 -23.27 -6.88
N GLY A 27 29.16 -22.53 -5.81
CA GLY A 27 30.13 -21.68 -5.11
C GLY A 27 30.32 -20.30 -5.75
N THR A 28 29.43 -19.90 -6.66
CA THR A 28 29.49 -18.60 -7.35
C THR A 28 28.69 -17.57 -6.57
N GLU A 29 29.25 -16.37 -6.40
CA GLU A 29 28.51 -15.25 -5.82
C GLU A 29 27.46 -14.76 -6.84
N VAL A 30 26.20 -14.74 -6.41
CA VAL A 30 25.04 -14.36 -7.22
C VAL A 30 24.27 -13.24 -6.55
N ALA A 31 23.71 -12.34 -7.35
CA ALA A 31 22.76 -11.32 -6.92
C ALA A 31 21.36 -11.67 -7.44
N TYR A 32 20.34 -11.45 -6.62
CA TYR A 32 18.94 -11.75 -6.98
C TYR A 32 17.97 -10.79 -6.29
N PRO A 33 16.76 -10.59 -6.84
CA PRO A 33 15.78 -9.67 -6.27
C PRO A 33 15.32 -10.17 -4.91
N ASP A 34 15.09 -9.24 -3.99
CA ASP A 34 14.47 -9.53 -2.71
C ASP A 34 12.98 -9.87 -2.93
N THR A 35 12.58 -11.02 -2.41
CA THR A 35 11.19 -11.51 -2.45
C THR A 35 10.87 -12.21 -1.14
N LEU A 36 9.64 -12.09 -0.66
CA LEU A 36 9.23 -12.79 0.56
C LEU A 36 7.73 -13.09 0.61
N VAL A 37 7.39 -14.08 1.43
CA VAL A 37 6.03 -14.28 1.91
C VAL A 37 6.03 -14.16 3.43
N GLY A 38 4.96 -13.58 3.98
CA GLY A 38 4.83 -13.37 5.42
C GLY A 38 3.51 -13.91 5.93
N THR A 39 3.45 -14.30 7.22
CA THR A 39 2.21 -14.75 7.86
C THR A 39 1.31 -13.59 8.31
N ASP A 40 1.35 -12.50 7.56
CA ASP A 40 0.60 -11.28 7.81
C ASP A 40 0.17 -10.68 6.45
N SER A 41 -1.10 -10.29 6.34
CA SER A 41 -1.70 -9.78 5.10
C SER A 41 -1.00 -8.55 4.56
N HIS A 42 -0.51 -7.68 5.45
CA HIS A 42 0.08 -6.39 5.11
C HIS A 42 1.58 -6.49 4.81
N THR A 43 2.12 -7.71 4.70
CA THR A 43 3.48 -7.96 4.16
C THR A 43 3.70 -7.23 2.83
N THR A 44 2.62 -6.98 2.10
CA THR A 44 2.60 -6.21 0.85
C THR A 44 3.11 -4.77 0.97
N MET A 45 3.25 -4.20 2.18
CA MET A 45 3.86 -2.87 2.38
C MET A 45 5.28 -2.78 1.79
N VAL A 46 6.03 -3.87 1.84
CA VAL A 46 7.43 -3.93 1.35
C VAL A 46 7.54 -3.75 -0.16
N ASN A 47 6.45 -3.97 -0.90
CA ASN A 47 6.39 -3.77 -2.35
C ASN A 47 6.66 -2.31 -2.76
N GLY A 48 6.46 -1.34 -1.86
CA GLY A 48 6.86 0.05 -2.08
C GLY A 48 8.37 0.25 -2.24
N ALA A 49 9.18 -0.68 -1.71
CA ALA A 49 10.64 -0.73 -1.86
C ALA A 49 11.09 -1.72 -2.95
N ALA A 50 10.21 -2.03 -3.90
CA ALA A 50 10.47 -2.95 -5.01
C ALA A 50 10.85 -4.38 -4.58
N VAL A 51 10.39 -4.80 -3.40
CA VAL A 51 10.51 -6.17 -2.90
C VAL A 51 9.19 -6.88 -3.14
N LEU A 52 9.18 -7.91 -3.99
CA LEU A 52 7.93 -8.61 -4.28
C LEU A 52 7.54 -9.49 -3.09
N GLY A 53 6.49 -9.11 -2.38
CA GLY A 53 6.00 -9.91 -1.26
C GLY A 53 4.53 -9.72 -0.89
N TRP A 54 3.98 -10.74 -0.27
CA TRP A 54 2.56 -10.80 0.10
C TRP A 54 2.31 -11.73 1.29
N GLY A 55 1.10 -11.62 1.85
CA GLY A 55 0.66 -12.45 2.97
C GLY A 55 0.25 -13.85 2.54
N VAL A 56 0.66 -14.86 3.30
CA VAL A 56 0.26 -16.27 3.14
C VAL A 56 -0.18 -16.88 4.48
N GLY A 57 -0.78 -18.07 4.44
CA GLY A 57 -1.08 -18.83 5.64
C GLY A 57 0.17 -19.38 6.32
N GLY A 58 0.03 -19.77 7.59
CA GLY A 58 1.15 -20.31 8.38
C GLY A 58 1.74 -21.59 7.80
N ILE A 59 0.92 -22.43 7.15
CA ILE A 59 1.37 -23.69 6.53
C ILE A 59 2.22 -23.41 5.31
N GLU A 60 1.80 -22.46 4.46
CA GLU A 60 2.56 -22.04 3.28
C GLU A 60 3.89 -21.41 3.68
N ALA A 61 3.89 -20.57 4.72
CA ALA A 61 5.12 -19.98 5.26
C ALA A 61 6.08 -21.05 5.80
N GLU A 62 5.59 -22.03 6.57
CA GLU A 62 6.40 -23.13 7.09
C GLU A 62 6.96 -24.00 5.95
N ALA A 63 6.15 -24.30 4.93
CA ALA A 63 6.60 -25.03 3.75
C ALA A 63 7.73 -24.28 3.02
N ALA A 64 7.59 -22.96 2.83
CA ALA A 64 8.63 -22.12 2.23
C ALA A 64 9.94 -22.15 3.05
N MET A 65 9.85 -22.10 4.38
CA MET A 65 11.01 -22.24 5.27
C MET A 65 11.71 -23.60 5.15
N LEU A 66 10.96 -24.65 4.79
CA LEU A 66 11.49 -25.99 4.51
C LEU A 66 11.99 -26.17 3.07
N GLY A 67 12.07 -25.07 2.29
CA GLY A 67 12.56 -25.08 0.91
C GLY A 67 11.53 -25.50 -0.13
N GLN A 68 10.23 -25.57 0.23
CA GLN A 68 9.18 -25.80 -0.77
C GLN A 68 8.85 -24.48 -1.50
N PRO A 69 8.90 -24.45 -2.83
CA PRO A 69 8.47 -23.27 -3.59
C PRO A 69 6.98 -22.98 -3.38
N ILE A 70 6.62 -21.69 -3.41
CA ILE A 70 5.21 -21.26 -3.40
C ILE A 70 4.58 -21.61 -4.76
N SER A 71 3.49 -22.38 -4.73
CA SER A 71 2.72 -22.71 -5.93
C SER A 71 1.63 -21.66 -6.15
N MET A 72 1.66 -21.01 -7.31
CA MET A 72 0.63 -20.05 -7.72
C MET A 72 0.37 -20.13 -9.22
N LEU A 73 -0.83 -19.76 -9.63
CA LEU A 73 -1.12 -19.51 -11.05
C LEU A 73 -0.37 -18.25 -11.49
N ILE A 74 0.05 -18.21 -12.76
CA ILE A 74 0.63 -17.00 -13.35
C ILE A 74 -0.43 -15.89 -13.23
N PRO A 75 -0.19 -14.83 -12.44
CA PRO A 75 -1.19 -13.82 -12.18
C PRO A 75 -1.32 -12.89 -13.40
N GLU A 76 -2.52 -12.41 -13.65
CA GLU A 76 -2.70 -11.22 -14.49
C GLU A 76 -2.10 -10.01 -13.78
N VAL A 77 -1.54 -9.07 -14.55
CA VAL A 77 -0.96 -7.84 -14.01
C VAL A 77 -1.78 -6.65 -14.51
N VAL A 78 -2.36 -5.92 -13.57
CA VAL A 78 -3.08 -4.66 -13.83
C VAL A 78 -2.10 -3.51 -13.64
N GLY A 79 -1.83 -2.78 -14.71
CA GLY A 79 -1.04 -1.55 -14.63
C GLY A 79 -1.89 -0.42 -14.06
N PHE A 80 -1.40 0.23 -13.01
CA PHE A 80 -2.01 1.42 -12.43
C PHE A 80 -1.12 2.64 -12.70
N GLU A 81 -1.51 3.44 -13.70
CA GLU A 81 -0.80 4.64 -14.09
C GLU A 81 -1.12 5.79 -13.12
N LEU A 82 -0.11 6.33 -12.47
CA LEU A 82 -0.17 7.57 -11.72
C LEU A 82 0.41 8.70 -12.56
N THR A 83 -0.33 9.80 -12.66
CA THR A 83 0.09 11.01 -13.37
C THR A 83 -0.13 12.24 -12.48
N GLY A 84 0.42 13.39 -12.88
CA GLY A 84 0.26 14.63 -12.14
C GLY A 84 1.03 14.66 -10.82
N GLN A 85 0.58 15.51 -9.90
CA GLN A 85 1.16 15.73 -8.58
C GLN A 85 0.05 15.92 -7.55
N MET A 86 0.31 15.51 -6.31
CA MET A 86 -0.61 15.72 -5.20
C MET A 86 -0.83 17.22 -4.94
N VAL A 87 -2.09 17.61 -4.69
CA VAL A 87 -2.45 19.00 -4.40
C VAL A 87 -2.10 19.34 -2.95
N GLU A 88 -1.67 20.57 -2.69
CA GLU A 88 -1.41 21.03 -1.32
C GLU A 88 -2.64 20.80 -0.41
N GLY A 89 -2.40 20.24 0.78
CA GLY A 89 -3.46 19.86 1.72
C GLY A 89 -4.02 18.45 1.54
N THR A 90 -3.60 17.72 0.50
CA THR A 90 -3.83 16.26 0.39
C THR A 90 -2.68 15.47 1.03
N THR A 91 -3.00 14.26 1.48
CA THR A 91 -2.09 13.36 2.17
C THR A 91 -1.95 12.04 1.42
N ALA A 92 -0.94 11.24 1.77
CA ALA A 92 -0.79 9.87 1.27
C ALA A 92 -2.03 9.00 1.56
N THR A 93 -2.71 9.28 2.68
CA THR A 93 -3.96 8.62 3.04
C THR A 93 -5.05 8.91 2.01
N ASP A 94 -5.21 10.16 1.59
CA ASP A 94 -6.22 10.52 0.58
C ASP A 94 -5.98 9.82 -0.75
N LEU A 95 -4.72 9.76 -1.19
CA LEU A 95 -4.32 9.04 -2.39
C LEU A 95 -4.65 7.55 -2.28
N VAL A 96 -4.26 6.89 -1.18
CA VAL A 96 -4.49 5.46 -1.06
C VAL A 96 -5.98 5.13 -0.98
N LEU A 97 -6.80 5.96 -0.34
CA LEU A 97 -8.25 5.74 -0.31
C LEU A 97 -8.85 5.82 -1.72
N LYS A 98 -8.39 6.76 -2.54
CA LYS A 98 -8.82 6.86 -3.95
C LYS A 98 -8.36 5.66 -4.77
N VAL A 99 -7.12 5.22 -4.60
CA VAL A 99 -6.58 4.02 -5.27
C VAL A 99 -7.37 2.77 -4.87
N VAL A 100 -7.67 2.60 -3.57
CA VAL A 100 -8.46 1.47 -3.05
C VAL A 100 -9.87 1.45 -3.68
N GLU A 101 -10.56 2.59 -3.72
CA GLU A 101 -11.87 2.72 -4.37
C GLU A 101 -11.82 2.23 -5.82
N MET A 102 -10.91 2.80 -6.62
CA MET A 102 -10.85 2.50 -8.06
C MET A 102 -10.42 1.05 -8.37
N LEU A 103 -9.45 0.51 -7.62
CA LEU A 103 -9.02 -0.88 -7.78
C LEU A 103 -10.10 -1.88 -7.34
N ARG A 104 -10.88 -1.52 -6.32
CA ARG A 104 -12.00 -2.35 -5.87
C ARG A 104 -13.11 -2.39 -6.91
N GLU A 105 -13.43 -1.26 -7.54
CA GLU A 105 -14.37 -1.18 -8.65
C GLU A 105 -13.88 -1.96 -9.88
N LYS A 106 -12.58 -1.90 -10.17
CA LYS A 106 -11.95 -2.65 -11.28
C LYS A 106 -12.02 -4.17 -11.08
N GLY A 107 -11.95 -4.64 -9.83
CA GLY A 107 -12.03 -6.06 -9.49
C GLY A 107 -10.71 -6.80 -9.69
N VAL A 108 -9.69 -6.45 -8.89
CA VAL A 108 -8.33 -7.00 -9.01
C VAL A 108 -8.04 -8.21 -8.09
N VAL A 109 -9.09 -8.94 -7.69
CA VAL A 109 -8.94 -10.07 -6.76
C VAL A 109 -8.04 -11.17 -7.35
N GLY A 110 -6.95 -11.50 -6.64
CA GLY A 110 -5.98 -12.52 -7.06
C GLY A 110 -5.07 -12.10 -8.21
N LYS A 111 -5.10 -10.83 -8.62
CA LYS A 111 -4.22 -10.24 -9.63
C LYS A 111 -3.07 -9.48 -8.98
N PHE A 112 -2.04 -9.21 -9.75
CA PHE A 112 -1.00 -8.26 -9.37
C PHE A 112 -1.41 -6.86 -9.81
N VAL A 113 -1.10 -5.86 -9.01
CA VAL A 113 -1.19 -4.46 -9.41
C VAL A 113 0.23 -3.92 -9.44
N GLU A 114 0.63 -3.34 -10.56
CA GLU A 114 1.92 -2.68 -10.71
C GLU A 114 1.70 -1.19 -10.98
N PHE A 115 2.30 -0.34 -10.16
CA PHE A 115 2.19 1.11 -10.29
C PHE A 115 3.27 1.64 -11.21
N TYR A 116 2.87 2.48 -12.17
CA TYR A 116 3.76 3.09 -13.15
C TYR A 116 3.31 4.51 -13.50
N GLY A 117 4.02 5.18 -14.41
CA GLY A 117 3.67 6.52 -14.89
C GLY A 117 4.50 7.65 -14.25
N SER A 118 4.35 8.85 -14.80
CA SER A 118 5.14 10.04 -14.44
C SER A 118 4.87 10.55 -13.02
N GLY A 119 3.73 10.17 -12.42
CA GLY A 119 3.39 10.52 -11.05
C GLY A 119 4.37 9.94 -10.02
N LEU A 120 4.99 8.79 -10.31
CA LEU A 120 5.95 8.14 -9.40
C LEU A 120 7.19 9.00 -9.13
N ASP A 121 7.56 9.89 -10.06
CA ASP A 121 8.70 10.81 -9.89
C ASP A 121 8.48 11.80 -8.74
N ASN A 122 7.22 12.01 -8.36
CA ASN A 122 6.81 12.95 -7.31
C ASN A 122 6.27 12.24 -6.06
N LEU A 123 6.34 10.90 -6.00
CA LEU A 123 5.75 10.10 -4.95
C LEU A 123 6.84 9.50 -4.04
N PRO A 124 6.99 10.01 -2.81
CA PRO A 124 7.96 9.47 -1.85
C PRO A 124 7.72 7.98 -1.56
N LEU A 125 8.78 7.26 -1.18
CA LEU A 125 8.67 5.82 -0.91
C LEU A 125 7.69 5.49 0.22
N ALA A 126 7.59 6.32 1.25
CA ALA A 126 6.61 6.13 2.33
C ALA A 126 5.16 6.09 1.80
N ASP A 127 4.85 6.88 0.78
CA ASP A 127 3.52 6.92 0.17
C ASP A 127 3.30 5.68 -0.71
N ARG A 128 4.33 5.24 -1.44
CA ARG A 128 4.33 3.96 -2.18
C ARG A 128 4.07 2.77 -1.24
N ALA A 129 4.75 2.75 -0.09
CA ALA A 129 4.57 1.73 0.93
C ALA A 129 3.16 1.78 1.55
N THR A 130 2.58 2.97 1.73
CA THR A 130 1.20 3.16 2.17
C THR A 130 0.21 2.54 1.18
N ILE A 131 0.44 2.74 -0.13
CA ILE A 131 -0.37 2.13 -1.18
C ILE A 131 -0.20 0.60 -1.20
N GLY A 132 1.04 0.10 -1.20
CA GLY A 132 1.32 -1.33 -1.18
C GLY A 132 0.77 -2.04 0.06
N ASN A 133 0.78 -1.37 1.22
CA ASN A 133 0.18 -1.86 2.45
C ASN A 133 -1.32 -2.14 2.28
N MET A 134 -2.03 -1.33 1.50
CA MET A 134 -3.49 -1.45 1.33
C MET A 134 -3.93 -2.48 0.27
N ALA A 135 -3.00 -3.30 -0.23
CA ALA A 135 -3.29 -4.35 -1.21
C ALA A 135 -4.39 -5.34 -0.80
N PRO A 136 -4.41 -5.84 0.45
CA PRO A 136 -5.50 -6.68 0.93
C PRO A 136 -6.88 -6.00 0.83
N GLU A 137 -6.97 -4.68 1.04
CA GLU A 137 -8.22 -3.93 1.05
C GLU A 137 -8.84 -3.80 -0.36
N TYR A 138 -8.02 -3.59 -1.40
CA TYR A 138 -8.48 -3.65 -2.80
C TYR A 138 -8.47 -5.05 -3.42
N GLY A 139 -7.97 -6.05 -2.68
CA GLY A 139 -8.07 -7.48 -2.99
C GLY A 139 -6.98 -8.04 -3.90
N ALA A 140 -5.99 -7.23 -4.28
CA ALA A 140 -4.86 -7.73 -5.06
C ALA A 140 -3.95 -8.62 -4.21
N THR A 141 -3.19 -9.49 -4.87
CA THR A 141 -2.14 -10.25 -4.19
C THR A 141 -1.01 -9.33 -3.72
N CYS A 142 -0.67 -8.31 -4.52
CA CYS A 142 0.33 -7.30 -4.18
C CYS A 142 0.06 -5.97 -4.91
N GLY A 143 0.70 -4.90 -4.43
CA GLY A 143 0.79 -3.59 -5.08
C GLY A 143 2.25 -3.21 -5.28
N PHE A 144 2.81 -3.50 -6.45
CA PHE A 144 4.23 -3.44 -6.74
C PHE A 144 4.66 -2.09 -7.30
N PHE A 145 5.79 -1.56 -6.81
CA PHE A 145 6.47 -0.39 -7.35
C PHE A 145 7.85 -0.83 -7.85
N PRO A 146 8.23 -0.52 -9.10
CA PRO A 146 9.51 -0.91 -9.65
C PRO A 146 10.68 -0.13 -9.04
N ILE A 147 11.90 -0.64 -9.22
CA ILE A 147 13.13 0.00 -8.73
C ILE A 147 13.37 1.29 -9.52
N ASP A 148 13.51 2.40 -8.81
CA ASP A 148 13.86 3.69 -9.42
C ASP A 148 14.76 4.54 -8.51
N GLN A 149 14.99 5.80 -8.91
CA GLN A 149 15.84 6.72 -8.16
C GLN A 149 15.33 6.99 -6.73
N GLU A 150 14.01 6.97 -6.52
CA GLU A 150 13.41 7.15 -5.21
C GLU A 150 13.67 5.92 -4.32
N THR A 151 13.65 4.71 -4.89
CA THR A 151 14.09 3.49 -4.18
C THR A 151 15.52 3.65 -3.65
N LEU A 152 16.46 4.09 -4.48
CA LEU A 152 17.85 4.30 -4.04
C LEU A 152 17.96 5.39 -2.97
N ARG A 153 17.22 6.50 -3.14
CA ARG A 153 17.18 7.61 -2.16
C ARG A 153 16.67 7.12 -0.80
N TYR A 154 15.66 6.27 -0.79
CA TYR A 154 15.11 5.71 0.45
C TYR A 154 16.09 4.73 1.12
N LEU A 155 16.76 3.87 0.36
CA LEU A 155 17.80 2.98 0.89
C LEU A 155 18.93 3.80 1.55
N GLU A 156 19.35 4.90 0.93
CA GLU A 156 20.33 5.82 1.52
C GLU A 156 19.78 6.49 2.80
N LEU A 157 18.55 7.02 2.76
CA LEU A 157 17.91 7.69 3.90
C LEU A 157 17.82 6.79 5.15
N THR A 158 17.59 5.51 4.93
CA THR A 158 17.44 4.49 5.98
C THR A 158 18.77 3.85 6.40
N GLY A 159 19.89 4.33 5.85
CA GLY A 159 21.23 3.93 6.26
C GLY A 159 21.70 2.59 5.71
N ARG A 160 21.18 2.15 4.56
CA ARG A 160 21.76 0.98 3.86
C ARG A 160 23.15 1.30 3.34
N ASP A 161 23.99 0.27 3.26
CA ASP A 161 25.38 0.41 2.81
C ASP A 161 25.46 0.91 1.37
N LYS A 162 26.45 1.77 1.10
CA LYS A 162 26.67 2.33 -0.24
C LYS A 162 26.92 1.27 -1.30
N ASP A 163 27.61 0.19 -0.93
CA ASP A 163 27.89 -0.92 -1.84
C ASP A 163 26.60 -1.68 -2.21
N ARG A 164 25.66 -1.82 -1.25
CA ARG A 164 24.32 -2.39 -1.52
C ARG A 164 23.53 -1.48 -2.46
N ILE A 165 23.53 -0.17 -2.23
CA ILE A 165 22.82 0.79 -3.10
C ILE A 165 23.37 0.74 -4.53
N ALA A 166 24.70 0.72 -4.68
CA ALA A 166 25.37 0.61 -5.98
C ALA A 166 25.03 -0.73 -6.68
N LEU A 167 24.99 -1.82 -5.92
CA LEU A 167 24.57 -3.12 -6.43
C LEU A 167 23.12 -3.08 -6.92
N VAL A 168 22.18 -2.55 -6.13
CA VAL A 168 20.76 -2.46 -6.50
C VAL A 168 20.59 -1.70 -7.81
N GLU A 169 21.27 -0.56 -7.97
CA GLU A 169 21.21 0.23 -9.20
C GLU A 169 21.77 -0.53 -10.41
N ALA A 170 22.98 -1.08 -10.29
CA ALA A 170 23.63 -1.81 -11.37
C ALA A 170 22.82 -3.06 -11.77
N TYR A 171 22.38 -3.85 -10.78
CA TYR A 171 21.59 -5.04 -10.98
C TYR A 171 20.27 -4.72 -11.69
N ALA A 172 19.54 -3.70 -11.23
CA ALA A 172 18.26 -3.34 -11.81
C ALA A 172 18.40 -2.87 -13.27
N LYS A 173 19.44 -2.11 -13.59
CA LYS A 173 19.71 -1.62 -14.96
C LYS A 173 20.10 -2.75 -15.91
N GLU A 174 21.00 -3.63 -15.49
CA GLU A 174 21.46 -4.75 -16.33
C GLU A 174 20.37 -5.81 -16.58
N ASN A 175 19.45 -5.99 -15.62
CA ASN A 175 18.38 -6.99 -15.71
C ASN A 175 17.03 -6.43 -16.20
N GLY A 176 16.98 -5.16 -16.64
CA GLY A 176 15.74 -4.54 -17.13
C GLY A 176 14.65 -4.32 -16.08
N MET A 177 15.02 -4.27 -14.79
CA MET A 177 14.13 -4.03 -13.66
C MET A 177 14.10 -2.54 -13.23
N TRP A 178 14.93 -1.71 -13.86
CA TRP A 178 15.01 -0.28 -13.59
C TRP A 178 13.88 0.50 -14.28
N ARG A 179 13.15 1.33 -13.52
CA ARG A 179 12.18 2.28 -14.07
C ARG A 179 12.90 3.51 -14.65
N GLY A 180 13.07 3.50 -15.96
CA GLY A 180 13.50 4.66 -16.75
C GLY A 180 12.34 5.58 -17.17
N ALA A 181 12.66 6.61 -17.95
CA ALA A 181 11.66 7.52 -18.54
C ALA A 181 10.76 6.83 -19.60
N ASP A 182 11.26 5.74 -20.18
CA ASP A 182 10.62 4.90 -21.19
C ASP A 182 9.97 3.63 -20.58
N TYR A 183 9.82 3.58 -19.26
CA TYR A 183 9.23 2.44 -18.57
C TYR A 183 7.74 2.28 -18.93
N ALA A 184 7.48 1.36 -19.85
CA ALA A 184 6.14 1.04 -20.35
C ALA A 184 5.96 -0.49 -20.50
N PRO A 185 5.81 -1.23 -19.38
CA PRO A 185 5.49 -2.65 -19.45
C PRO A 185 4.14 -2.93 -20.11
N VAL A 186 3.99 -4.14 -20.66
CA VAL A 186 2.74 -4.59 -21.26
C VAL A 186 1.89 -5.26 -20.18
N TYR A 187 0.84 -4.59 -19.74
CA TYR A 187 -0.09 -5.09 -18.74
C TYR A 187 -1.28 -5.82 -19.36
N THR A 188 -1.89 -6.71 -18.57
CA THR A 188 -3.14 -7.40 -18.97
C THR A 188 -4.29 -6.41 -19.12
N ASP A 189 -4.34 -5.42 -18.23
CA ASP A 189 -5.32 -4.34 -18.23
C ASP A 189 -4.68 -3.11 -17.59
N THR A 190 -5.25 -1.93 -17.81
CA THR A 190 -4.74 -0.67 -17.28
C THR A 190 -5.83 0.15 -16.60
N LEU A 191 -5.40 1.01 -15.69
CA LEU A 191 -6.19 2.03 -15.01
C LEU A 191 -5.29 3.26 -14.83
N SER A 192 -5.85 4.46 -14.86
CA SER A 192 -5.08 5.70 -14.75
C SER A 192 -5.73 6.65 -13.74
N LEU A 193 -4.90 7.32 -12.93
CA LEU A 193 -5.30 8.34 -11.97
C LEU A 193 -4.40 9.56 -12.11
N ASP A 194 -5.01 10.72 -12.32
CA ASP A 194 -4.36 12.01 -12.13
C ASP A 194 -4.40 12.36 -10.64
N MET A 195 -3.23 12.39 -9.99
CA MET A 195 -3.10 12.72 -8.57
C MET A 195 -3.56 14.15 -8.25
N GLY A 196 -3.62 15.04 -9.24
CA GLY A 196 -4.20 16.38 -9.09
C GLY A 196 -5.71 16.39 -8.83
N THR A 197 -6.39 15.26 -9.05
CA THR A 197 -7.83 15.10 -8.79
C THR A 197 -8.14 14.55 -7.40
N VAL A 198 -7.12 14.15 -6.65
CA VAL A 198 -7.28 13.65 -5.27
C VAL A 198 -7.69 14.81 -4.36
N VAL A 199 -8.65 14.54 -3.49
CA VAL A 199 -9.18 15.50 -2.51
C VAL A 199 -9.05 14.91 -1.11
N PRO A 200 -8.96 15.73 -0.05
CA PRO A 200 -9.02 15.24 1.32
C PRO A 200 -10.26 14.37 1.54
N ALA A 201 -10.07 13.17 2.10
CA ALA A 201 -11.11 12.16 2.18
C ALA A 201 -11.02 11.31 3.45
N ILE A 202 -12.13 10.65 3.76
CA ILE A 202 -12.22 9.62 4.78
C ILE A 202 -12.88 8.39 4.18
N SER A 203 -12.62 7.22 4.79
CA SER A 203 -13.31 5.98 4.41
C SER A 203 -14.25 5.49 5.50
N GLY A 204 -15.46 5.08 5.12
CA GLY A 204 -16.41 4.46 6.03
C GLY A 204 -17.87 4.79 5.74
N PRO A 205 -18.78 4.60 6.72
CA PRO A 205 -18.51 4.22 8.12
C PRO A 205 -18.33 2.71 8.35
N LYS A 206 -18.41 1.87 7.30
CA LYS A 206 -18.36 0.40 7.46
C LYS A 206 -17.21 -0.28 6.74
N ARG A 207 -16.73 0.25 5.61
CA ARG A 207 -15.76 -0.44 4.77
C ARG A 207 -14.64 0.52 4.29
N PRO A 208 -13.40 0.05 4.13
CA PRO A 208 -12.27 0.87 3.67
C PRO A 208 -12.43 1.47 2.28
N GLN A 209 -13.19 0.81 1.39
CA GLN A 209 -13.45 1.28 0.04
C GLN A 209 -14.58 2.32 -0.06
N ASP A 210 -15.27 2.63 1.05
CA ASP A 210 -16.33 3.63 1.06
C ASP A 210 -15.72 5.04 1.14
N HIS A 211 -15.22 5.55 0.01
CA HIS A 211 -14.55 6.86 -0.09
C HIS A 211 -15.56 8.01 0.03
N ILE A 212 -15.30 8.94 0.96
CA ILE A 212 -16.12 10.13 1.20
C ILE A 212 -15.20 11.36 1.24
N ALA A 213 -15.41 12.31 0.32
CA ALA A 213 -14.71 13.59 0.36
C ALA A 213 -15.01 14.35 1.67
N LEU A 214 -13.98 14.95 2.26
CA LEU A 214 -14.05 15.51 3.61
C LEU A 214 -15.05 16.67 3.73
N ASP A 215 -15.22 17.44 2.66
CA ASP A 215 -16.15 18.57 2.58
C ASP A 215 -17.63 18.16 2.66
N VAL A 216 -17.96 16.93 2.26
CA VAL A 216 -19.33 16.37 2.33
C VAL A 216 -19.52 15.33 3.44
N ALA A 217 -18.47 14.99 4.19
CA ALA A 217 -18.49 13.94 5.20
C ALA A 217 -19.62 14.07 6.24
N ALA A 218 -19.85 15.27 6.77
CA ALA A 218 -20.93 15.51 7.74
C ALA A 218 -22.32 15.26 7.14
N THR A 219 -22.51 15.63 5.87
CA THR A 219 -23.77 15.43 5.14
C THR A 219 -24.00 13.95 4.87
N GLU A 220 -22.99 13.22 4.41
CA GLU A 220 -23.07 11.78 4.15
C GLU A 220 -23.30 10.97 5.44
N PHE A 221 -22.66 11.35 6.54
CA PHE A 221 -22.92 10.75 7.84
C PHE A 221 -24.38 10.98 8.28
N GLY A 222 -24.91 12.20 8.11
CA GLY A 222 -26.30 12.51 8.40
C GLY A 222 -27.29 11.66 7.59
N LYS A 223 -27.02 11.44 6.29
CA LYS A 223 -27.82 10.54 5.43
C LYS A 223 -27.74 9.10 5.93
N TRP A 224 -26.54 8.62 6.26
CA TRP A 224 -26.33 7.28 6.77
C TRP A 224 -27.10 7.04 8.07
N VAL A 225 -27.04 7.96 9.05
CA VAL A 225 -27.76 7.85 10.33
C VAL A 225 -29.28 7.79 10.13
N LYS A 226 -29.84 8.60 9.22
CA LYS A 226 -31.28 8.55 8.88
C LYS A 226 -31.74 7.20 8.34
N GLY A 227 -30.83 6.42 7.75
CA GLY A 227 -31.11 5.05 7.32
C GLY A 227 -31.23 4.04 8.48
N PHE A 228 -30.68 4.34 9.66
CA PHE A 228 -30.73 3.47 10.85
C PHE A 228 -31.71 3.95 11.91
N ARG A 229 -31.92 5.27 12.02
CA ARG A 229 -32.88 5.88 12.92
C ARG A 229 -33.92 6.61 12.09
N GLU A 230 -35.17 6.17 12.17
CA GLU A 230 -36.30 7.01 11.74
C GLU A 230 -36.14 8.34 12.48
N GLY A 231 -35.89 9.42 11.75
CA GLY A 231 -35.82 10.77 12.30
C GLY A 231 -37.19 11.17 12.84
N ARG A 232 -37.58 10.63 14.00
CA ARG A 232 -38.67 11.20 14.79
C ARG A 232 -38.06 12.40 15.48
N ASP A 233 -38.59 13.58 15.20
CA ASP A 233 -38.31 14.76 16.00
C ASP A 233 -38.57 14.41 17.46
N ALA A 234 -37.51 14.50 18.27
CA ALA A 234 -37.62 14.43 19.70
C ALA A 234 -38.37 15.71 20.12
N GLY A 235 -39.68 15.63 20.39
CA GLY A 235 -40.45 16.80 20.83
C GLY A 235 -39.78 17.45 22.06
N GLU A 236 -39.95 18.76 22.27
CA GLU A 236 -39.22 19.60 23.26
C GLU A 236 -38.91 18.91 24.61
N ARG A 237 -39.81 18.06 25.13
CA ARG A 237 -39.59 17.29 26.37
C ARG A 237 -38.42 16.30 26.34
N ALA A 238 -38.05 15.78 25.17
CA ALA A 238 -36.98 14.82 25.00
C ALA A 238 -35.60 15.50 24.94
N GLU A 239 -35.50 16.71 24.37
CA GLU A 239 -34.28 17.54 24.43
C GLU A 239 -33.97 17.98 25.87
N ILE A 240 -34.99 18.40 26.63
CA ILE A 240 -34.86 18.77 28.05
C ILE A 240 -34.27 17.64 28.90
N ARG A 241 -34.52 16.37 28.52
CA ARG A 241 -34.01 15.20 29.26
C ARG A 241 -32.51 15.00 29.07
N TRP A 242 -31.95 15.39 27.92
CA TRP A 242 -30.51 15.30 27.65
C TRP A 242 -29.71 16.40 28.34
N GLU A 243 -30.25 17.62 28.42
CA GLU A 243 -29.62 18.71 29.19
C GLU A 243 -29.53 18.41 30.69
N GLY A 244 -30.46 17.60 31.22
CA GLY A 244 -30.50 17.19 32.63
C GLY A 244 -29.56 16.05 33.03
N GLU A 245 -28.90 15.38 32.09
CA GLU A 245 -27.98 14.25 32.33
C GLU A 245 -26.50 14.68 32.34
N GLY A 246 -26.22 15.97 32.53
CA GLY A 246 -24.90 16.46 32.92
C GLY A 246 -24.53 15.93 34.30
N GLY A 247 -23.65 14.93 34.34
CA GLY A 247 -23.20 14.26 35.56
C GLY A 247 -22.75 15.25 36.63
N GLN A 248 -23.18 15.00 37.87
CA GLN A 248 -22.64 15.71 39.03
C GLN A 248 -21.11 15.50 39.08
N PRO A 249 -20.31 16.55 39.36
CA PRO A 249 -18.94 16.31 39.78
C PRO A 249 -18.99 15.61 41.13
N GLU A 250 -18.28 14.50 41.27
CA GLU A 250 -18.11 13.83 42.57
C GLU A 250 -17.49 14.80 43.60
N PRO A 251 -17.82 14.65 44.90
CA PRO A 251 -17.21 15.43 45.98
C PRO A 251 -15.72 15.12 46.18
#